data_AF-Q0IWG1-F1
#
_entry.id   AF-Q0IWG1-F1
#
_cell.length_a   1.000
_cell.length_b   1.000
_cell.length_c   1.000
_cell.angle_alpha   90.00
_cell.angle_beta   90.00
_cell.angle_gamma   90.00
#
_symmetry.space_group_name_H-M   'P 1'
#
loop_
_entity.id
_entity.type
_entity.pdbx_description
1 polymer ?
#
loop_
_entity_poly.entity_id
_entity_poly.type
_entity_poly.pdbx_seq_one_letter_code
_entity_poly.pdbx_strand_id
1 'polypeptide(L)'
;MKNGAASKIVFTNGSQDPWRHASKQKSSKYMPSYIIKCRNCGHGTDLRGCPQLPFRIEGDPSNCSSPAAVSTVRKQIASHISLWLSQCQEPTRAW
;
A
#
# COMPACT_ATOMS: atom_id res chain seq x y z
N MET A 1 5.29 13.18 13.98
CA MET A 1 3.90 12.73 13.75
C MET A 1 3.47 11.95 14.99
N LYS A 2 2.37 12.36 15.65
CA LYS A 2 1.86 11.68 16.85
C LYS A 2 1.48 10.23 16.51
N ASN A 3 1.85 9.28 17.37
CA ASN A 3 1.39 7.90 17.27
C ASN A 3 -0.12 7.91 17.62
N GLY A 4 -0.97 7.84 16.60
CA GLY A 4 -2.41 7.63 16.80
C GLY A 4 -2.67 6.25 17.42
N ALA A 5 -3.85 6.06 18.00
CA ALA A 5 -4.25 4.78 18.59
C ALA A 5 -4.47 3.66 17.54
N ALA A 6 -4.54 4.01 16.26
CA ALA A 6 -4.72 3.06 15.17
C ALA A 6 -3.46 2.22 14.91
N SER A 7 -3.67 0.94 14.59
CA SER A 7 -2.63 0.00 14.19
C SER A 7 -3.14 -0.88 13.04
N LYS A 8 -2.23 -1.65 12.42
CA LYS A 8 -2.53 -2.56 11.31
C LYS A 8 -3.16 -1.87 10.08
N ILE A 9 -2.62 -0.70 9.71
CA ILE A 9 -3.02 0.06 8.51
C ILE A 9 -1.79 0.31 7.64
N VAL A 10 -1.84 -0.08 6.37
CA VAL A 10 -0.84 0.30 5.35
C VAL A 10 -1.38 1.49 4.56
N PHE A 11 -0.62 2.57 4.48
CA PHE A 11 -0.92 3.70 3.59
C PHE A 11 -0.12 3.56 2.31
N THR A 12 -0.78 3.64 1.16
CA THR A 12 -0.17 3.58 -0.16
C THR A 12 -0.63 4.77 -0.97
N ASN A 13 0.29 5.37 -1.74
CA ASN A 13 -0.01 6.51 -2.59
C ASN A 13 0.77 6.40 -3.91
N GLY A 14 0.16 6.80 -5.02
CA GLY A 14 0.89 7.05 -6.27
C GLY A 14 1.68 8.34 -6.19
N SER A 15 2.87 8.40 -6.82
CA SER A 15 3.69 9.61 -6.82
C SER A 15 3.02 10.81 -7.50
N GLN A 16 2.07 10.59 -8.41
CA GLN A 16 1.37 11.64 -9.13
C GLN A 16 -0.11 11.77 -8.74
N ASP A 17 -0.56 11.00 -7.74
CA ASP A 17 -1.91 11.18 -7.20
C ASP A 17 -1.98 12.49 -6.41
N PRO A 18 -2.77 13.51 -6.81
CA PRO A 18 -2.90 14.74 -6.03
C PRO A 18 -3.43 14.47 -4.61
N TRP A 19 -4.26 13.42 -4.43
CA TRP A 19 -4.82 13.05 -3.13
C TRP A 19 -3.79 12.52 -2.14
N ARG A 20 -2.58 12.16 -2.61
CA ARG A 20 -1.50 11.74 -1.71
C ARG A 20 -1.21 12.77 -0.62
N HIS A 21 -1.41 14.05 -0.91
CA HIS A 21 -1.12 15.15 0.03
C HIS A 21 -2.13 15.25 1.17
N ALA A 22 -3.30 14.63 1.03
CA ALA A 22 -4.29 14.46 2.09
C ALA A 22 -4.12 13.14 2.87
N SER A 23 -3.14 12.31 2.49
CA SER A 23 -2.86 11.01 3.08
C SER A 23 -1.58 11.01 3.94
N LYS A 24 -1.31 9.90 4.62
CA LYS A 24 -0.04 9.69 5.31
C LYS A 24 1.06 9.43 4.27
N GLN A 25 2.15 10.20 4.38
CA GLN A 25 3.29 10.15 3.46
C GLN A 25 4.57 9.58 4.09
N LYS A 26 4.62 9.56 5.42
CA LYS A 26 5.78 9.12 6.21
C LYS A 26 5.34 8.00 7.14
N SER A 27 6.06 6.89 7.09
CA SER A 27 5.84 5.74 7.97
C SER A 27 5.92 6.13 9.44
N SER A 28 5.12 5.47 10.26
CA SER A 28 5.27 5.42 11.72
C SER A 28 5.26 3.97 12.19
N LYS A 29 5.66 3.72 13.45
CA LYS A 29 5.90 2.38 14.00
C LYS A 29 4.85 1.33 13.63
N TYR A 30 3.56 1.67 13.68
CA TYR A 30 2.45 0.73 13.44
C TYR A 30 1.64 1.02 12.16
N MET A 31 2.08 2.01 11.37
CA MET A 31 1.38 2.46 10.18
C MET A 31 2.42 2.74 9.08
N PRO A 32 2.89 1.69 8.38
CA PRO A 32 3.78 1.85 7.24
C PRO A 32 3.11 2.68 6.14
N SER A 33 3.91 3.47 5.44
CA SER A 33 3.48 4.35 4.37
C SER A 33 4.42 4.21 3.17
N TYR A 34 3.87 3.95 2.00
CA TYR A 34 4.64 3.75 0.77
C TYR A 34 4.17 4.69 -0.33
N ILE A 35 5.12 5.34 -1.01
CA ILE A 35 4.87 6.13 -2.22
C ILE A 35 5.41 5.33 -3.40
N ILE A 36 4.54 4.93 -4.32
CA ILE A 36 4.92 4.28 -5.56
C ILE A 36 5.47 5.35 -6.50
N LYS A 37 6.80 5.42 -6.61
CA LYS A 37 7.50 6.38 -7.45
C LYS A 37 7.61 5.85 -8.88
N CYS A 38 6.76 6.35 -9.77
CA CYS A 38 6.89 6.13 -11.22
C CYS A 38 6.18 7.22 -12.02
N ARG A 39 6.43 7.29 -13.33
CA ARG A 39 5.64 8.08 -14.27
C ARG A 39 4.30 7.36 -14.54
N ASN A 40 3.21 8.11 -14.49
CA ASN A 40 1.82 7.66 -14.57
C ASN A 40 1.31 6.89 -13.32
N CYS A 41 2.06 6.91 -12.21
CA CYS A 41 1.59 6.35 -10.93
C CYS A 41 0.60 7.30 -10.25
N GLY A 42 -0.66 7.25 -10.68
CA GLY A 42 -1.77 8.05 -10.14
C GLY A 42 -2.51 7.36 -8.99
N HIS A 43 -3.80 7.69 -8.87
CA HIS A 43 -4.66 7.16 -7.82
C HIS A 43 -4.71 5.62 -7.85
N GLY A 44 -4.81 4.95 -6.69
CA GLY A 44 -5.01 3.50 -6.57
C GLY A 44 -4.06 2.60 -7.39
N THR A 45 -2.81 3.06 -7.64
CA THR A 45 -1.85 2.36 -8.51
C THR A 45 -1.46 0.97 -7.96
N ASP A 46 -1.38 0.84 -6.64
CA ASP A 46 -1.14 -0.44 -5.96
C ASP A 46 -2.22 -1.48 -6.28
N LEU A 47 -3.48 -1.07 -6.39
CA LEU A 47 -4.58 -1.97 -6.72
C LEU A 47 -4.71 -2.21 -8.23
N ARG A 48 -4.61 -1.16 -9.05
CA ARG A 48 -4.99 -1.22 -10.48
C ARG A 48 -3.82 -1.26 -11.47
N GLY A 49 -2.63 -0.84 -11.07
CA GLY A 49 -1.56 -0.51 -12.01
C GLY A 49 -1.83 0.80 -12.76
N CYS A 50 -1.33 0.93 -13.99
CA CYS A 50 -1.42 2.15 -14.80
C CYS A 50 -1.78 1.79 -16.24
N PRO A 51 -2.60 2.58 -16.98
CA PRO A 51 -3.53 3.59 -16.50
C PRO A 51 -4.70 2.96 -15.71
N GLN A 52 -5.43 3.76 -14.92
CA GLN A 52 -6.61 3.26 -14.18
C GLN A 52 -7.76 2.78 -15.09
N LEU A 53 -7.80 3.26 -16.33
CA LEU A 53 -8.84 2.96 -17.31
C LEU A 53 -8.22 2.44 -18.62
N PRO A 54 -8.81 1.43 -19.26
CA PRO A 54 -9.99 0.68 -18.82
C PRO A 54 -9.71 -0.15 -17.57
N PHE A 55 -10.74 -0.38 -16.75
CA PHE A 55 -10.59 -1.17 -15.52
C PHE A 55 -10.25 -2.62 -15.85
N ARG A 56 -9.20 -3.15 -15.23
CA ARG A 56 -8.80 -4.56 -15.32
C ARG A 56 -8.93 -5.20 -13.94
N ILE A 57 -9.63 -6.33 -13.85
CA ILE A 57 -9.65 -7.17 -12.66
C ILE A 57 -8.19 -7.57 -12.34
N GLU A 58 -7.81 -7.55 -11.05
CA GLU A 58 -6.43 -7.70 -10.53
C GLU A 58 -5.44 -6.56 -10.85
N GLY A 59 -5.78 -5.70 -11.81
CA GLY A 59 -4.94 -4.60 -12.26
C GLY A 59 -3.68 -5.05 -13.01
N ASP A 60 -3.10 -4.14 -13.79
CA ASP A 60 -1.95 -4.43 -14.65
C ASP A 60 -0.86 -3.36 -14.49
N PRO A 61 0.27 -3.70 -13.83
CA PRO A 61 1.35 -2.74 -13.64
C PRO A 61 2.29 -2.63 -14.85
N SER A 62 2.14 -3.48 -15.89
CA SER A 62 3.07 -3.54 -17.03
C SER A 62 3.21 -2.21 -17.78
N ASN A 63 2.13 -1.42 -17.78
CA ASN A 63 2.03 -0.12 -18.43
C ASN A 63 2.40 1.06 -17.51
N CYS A 64 2.76 0.79 -16.24
CA CYS A 64 3.42 1.78 -15.40
C CYS A 64 4.86 1.96 -15.87
N SER A 65 5.45 3.15 -15.71
CA SER A 65 6.86 3.33 -16.09
C SER A 65 7.83 2.55 -15.21
N SER A 66 7.35 2.03 -14.08
CA SER A 66 8.10 1.09 -13.23
C SER A 66 7.15 0.03 -12.68
N PRO A 67 6.92 -1.07 -13.42
CA PRO A 67 6.12 -2.19 -12.93
C PRO A 67 6.70 -2.80 -11.65
N ALA A 68 8.03 -2.73 -11.51
CA ALA A 68 8.75 -3.17 -10.32
C ALA A 68 8.41 -2.35 -9.07
N ALA A 69 8.23 -1.03 -9.20
CA ALA A 69 7.82 -0.19 -8.07
C ALA A 69 6.43 -0.59 -7.55
N VAL A 70 5.47 -0.84 -8.46
CA VAL A 70 4.12 -1.32 -8.09
C VAL A 70 4.20 -2.70 -7.44
N SER A 71 4.92 -3.62 -8.06
CA SER A 71 5.08 -5.00 -7.57
C SER A 71 5.75 -5.06 -6.21
N THR A 72 6.71 -4.17 -5.95
CA THR A 72 7.38 -4.05 -4.65
C THR A 72 6.41 -3.62 -3.56
N VAL A 73 5.58 -2.60 -3.82
CA VAL A 73 4.58 -2.15 -2.84
C VAL A 73 3.49 -3.20 -2.64
N ARG A 74 3.03 -3.89 -3.69
CA ARG A 74 2.09 -5.03 -3.56
C ARG A 74 2.65 -6.13 -2.64
N LYS A 75 3.94 -6.50 -2.79
CA LYS A 75 4.61 -7.45 -1.91
C LYS A 75 4.70 -6.96 -0.46
N GLN A 76 4.96 -5.66 -0.25
CA GLN A 76 4.98 -5.06 1.09
C GLN A 76 3.60 -5.13 1.75
N ILE A 77 2.53 -4.77 1.02
CA ILE A 77 1.14 -4.90 1.51
C ILE A 77 0.85 -6.34 1.91
N ALA A 78 1.10 -7.29 1.01
CA ALA A 78 0.86 -8.72 1.27
C ALA A 78 1.65 -9.21 2.49
N SER A 79 2.91 -8.80 2.66
CA SER A 79 3.73 -9.17 3.82
C SER A 79 3.16 -8.65 5.14
N HIS A 80 2.66 -7.40 5.18
CA HIS A 80 1.99 -6.87 6.37
C HIS A 80 0.70 -7.62 6.68
N ILE A 81 -0.12 -7.90 5.67
CA ILE A 81 -1.37 -8.67 5.83
C ILE A 81 -1.07 -10.07 6.38
N SER A 82 -0.11 -10.80 5.78
CA SER A 82 0.27 -12.14 6.24
C SER A 82 0.77 -12.13 7.69
N LEU A 83 1.59 -11.15 8.07
CA LEU A 83 2.05 -10.98 9.45
C LEU A 83 0.88 -10.71 10.42
N TRP A 84 -0.08 -9.89 10.03
CA TRP A 84 -1.23 -9.60 10.90
C TRP A 84 -2.18 -10.78 11.02
N LEU A 85 -2.34 -11.57 9.95
CA LEU A 85 -3.10 -12.82 9.98
C LEU A 85 -2.44 -13.85 10.90
N SER A 86 -1.11 -14.00 10.87
CA SER A 86 -0.41 -14.93 11.75
C SER A 86 -0.55 -14.54 13.23
N GLN A 87 -0.56 -13.24 13.54
CA GLN A 87 -0.79 -12.73 14.89
C GLN A 87 -2.22 -12.93 15.39
N CYS A 88 -3.19 -13.16 14.50
CA CYS A 88 -4.57 -13.50 14.89
C CYS A 88 -4.73 -14.97 15.27
N GLN A 89 -3.83 -15.83 14.79
CA GLN A 89 -3.88 -17.29 15.03
C GLN A 89 -3.14 -17.71 16.30
N GLU A 90 -2.29 -16.84 16.87
CA GLU A 90 -1.73 -17.05 18.20
C GLU A 90 -2.89 -17.02 19.20
N PRO A 91 -3.17 -18.12 19.92
CA PRO A 91 -4.18 -18.08 20.96
C PRO A 91 -3.73 -17.02 21.97
N THR A 92 -4.60 -16.04 22.23
CA THR A 92 -4.51 -15.27 23.47
C THR A 92 -4.27 -16.27 24.57
N ARG A 93 -3.08 -16.25 25.19
CA ARG A 93 -2.82 -17.04 26.40
C ARG A 93 -3.96 -16.68 27.35
N ALA A 94 -4.89 -17.63 27.50
CA ALA A 94 -5.90 -17.58 28.53
C ALA A 94 -5.12 -17.63 29.84
N TRP A 95 -5.10 -16.50 30.54
CA TRP A 95 -4.75 -16.45 31.94
C TRP A 95 -5.92 -17.01 32.74
#